data_AF-A0ABD1D3Y6-F1
#
_entry.id   AF-A0ABD1D3Y6-F1
#
_cell.length_a   1.000
_cell.length_b   1.000
_cell.length_c   1.000
_cell.angle_alpha   90.00
_cell.angle_beta   90.00
_cell.angle_gamma   90.00
#
_symmetry.space_group_name_H-M   'P 1'
#
loop_
_entity.id
_entity.type
_entity.pdbx_description
1 polymer ?
#
loop_
_entity_poly.entity_id
_entity_poly.type
_entity_poly.pdbx_seq_one_letter_code
_entity_poly.pdbx_strand_id
1 'polypeptide(L)'
;ETTTPDGGNESVALKKALEWELSLDSRDLRSHAWYHGPIPRQRAEEIVQKEGDFLVRDCVSQPGNYVLTCRTKGPTLHFVINKRNALKHPLVEFVECL
;
A
#
# COMPACT_ATOMS: atom_id res chain seq x y z
N GLU A 1 -47.91 -4.23 -7.16
CA GLU A 1 -47.30 -4.42 -8.49
C GLU A 1 -45.80 -4.43 -8.36
N THR A 2 -45.21 -5.51 -8.86
CA THR A 2 -43.78 -5.77 -8.90
C THR A 2 -43.19 -5.02 -10.09
N THR A 3 -42.48 -3.91 -9.85
CA THR A 3 -41.76 -3.20 -10.91
C THR A 3 -40.28 -3.55 -10.81
N THR A 4 -39.89 -4.57 -11.57
CA THR A 4 -38.51 -4.90 -11.90
C THR A 4 -37.84 -3.71 -12.62
N PRO A 5 -36.76 -3.10 -12.09
CA PRO A 5 -36.01 -2.12 -12.84
C PRO A 5 -34.92 -2.82 -13.68
N ASP A 6 -35.19 -2.89 -14.98
CA ASP A 6 -34.25 -2.59 -16.06
C ASP A 6 -32.75 -2.92 -15.82
N GLY A 7 -32.34 -4.15 -16.17
CA GLY A 7 -30.96 -4.63 -16.12
C GLY A 7 -29.95 -3.90 -17.03
N GLY A 8 -30.41 -2.92 -17.83
CA GLY A 8 -29.53 -2.02 -18.60
C GLY A 8 -28.84 -0.97 -17.73
N ASN A 9 -29.44 -0.57 -16.62
CA ASN A 9 -28.93 0.53 -15.79
C ASN A 9 -27.77 0.10 -14.87
N GLU A 10 -27.79 -1.15 -14.40
CA GLU A 10 -26.71 -1.73 -13.59
C GLU A 10 -25.42 -1.89 -14.39
N SER A 11 -25.51 -2.35 -15.64
CA SER A 11 -24.34 -2.52 -16.51
C SER A 11 -23.65 -1.18 -16.78
N VAL A 12 -24.42 -0.10 -16.95
CA VAL A 12 -23.88 1.26 -17.14
C VAL A 12 -23.24 1.78 -15.86
N ALA A 13 -23.85 1.54 -14.69
CA ALA A 13 -23.29 1.91 -13.41
C ALA A 13 -21.98 1.16 -13.11
N LEU A 14 -21.95 -0.16 -13.36
CA LEU A 14 -20.76 -1.01 -13.23
C LEU A 14 -19.65 -0.58 -14.17
N LYS A 15 -19.98 -0.26 -15.43
CA LYS A 15 -19.03 0.24 -16.43
C LYS A 15 -18.42 1.57 -16.02
N LYS A 16 -19.24 2.50 -15.51
CA LYS A 16 -18.77 3.81 -15.04
C LYS A 16 -17.94 3.71 -13.76
N ALA A 17 -18.28 2.80 -12.84
CA ALA A 17 -17.49 2.51 -11.65
C ALA A 17 -16.10 1.94 -12.01
N LEU A 18 -16.07 0.98 -12.94
CA LEU A 18 -14.82 0.40 -13.44
C LEU A 18 -13.97 1.44 -14.18
N GLU A 19 -14.57 2.29 -15.02
CA GLU A 19 -13.87 3.40 -15.68
C GLU A 19 -13.28 4.40 -14.69
N TRP A 20 -13.99 4.72 -13.59
CA TRP A 20 -13.48 5.59 -12.53
C TRP A 20 -12.31 4.95 -11.77
N GLU A 21 -12.43 3.67 -11.44
CA GLU A 21 -11.38 2.92 -10.73
C GLU A 21 -10.12 2.75 -11.59
N LEU A 22 -10.27 2.52 -12.89
CA LEU A 22 -9.17 2.48 -13.86
C LEU A 22 -8.60 3.88 -14.17
N SER A 23 -9.37 4.94 -13.96
CA SER A 23 -8.91 6.33 -14.08
C SER A 23 -8.09 6.78 -12.87
N LEU A 24 -8.07 6.02 -11.77
CA LEU A 24 -7.15 6.30 -10.67
C LEU A 24 -5.72 6.13 -11.19
N ASP A 25 -4.87 7.11 -10.90
CA ASP A 25 -3.47 7.08 -11.30
C ASP A 25 -2.85 5.74 -10.89
N SER A 26 -2.35 4.97 -11.86
CA SER A 26 -1.55 3.76 -11.59
C SER A 26 -0.27 4.05 -10.78
N ARG A 27 0.02 5.33 -10.55
CA ARG A 27 1.07 5.84 -9.67
C ARG A 27 0.66 5.83 -8.20
N ASP A 28 -0.62 5.65 -7.88
CA ASP A 28 -1.08 5.48 -6.51
C ASP A 28 -0.66 4.10 -5.99
N LEU A 29 0.13 4.12 -4.91
CA LEU A 29 0.57 2.90 -4.23
C LEU A 29 -0.62 2.06 -3.77
N ARG A 30 -1.75 2.69 -3.44
CA ARG A 30 -2.97 2.02 -2.98
C ARG A 30 -3.62 1.12 -4.03
N SER A 31 -3.31 1.34 -5.31
CA SER A 31 -3.82 0.51 -6.41
C SER A 31 -3.08 -0.83 -6.53
N HIS A 32 -2.04 -1.07 -5.73
CA HIS A 32 -1.21 -2.27 -5.82
C HIS A 32 -1.46 -3.23 -4.67
N ALA A 33 -1.67 -4.52 -4.99
CA ALA A 33 -1.93 -5.57 -4.01
C ALA A 33 -0.77 -5.83 -3.03
N TRP A 34 0.44 -5.41 -3.35
CA TRP A 34 1.62 -5.51 -2.48
C TRP A 34 1.74 -4.35 -1.49
N TYR A 35 0.87 -3.34 -1.56
CA TYR A 35 0.81 -2.24 -0.61
C TYR A 35 -0.30 -2.49 0.42
N HIS A 36 0.06 -2.47 1.71
CA HIS A 36 -0.84 -2.84 2.80
C HIS A 36 -1.20 -1.66 3.72
N GLY A 37 -0.79 -0.43 3.39
CA GLY A 37 -1.06 0.74 4.24
C GLY A 37 -0.39 0.66 5.62
N PRO A 38 -1.03 1.19 6.68
CA PRO A 38 -0.42 1.31 8.01
C PRO A 38 -0.56 0.02 8.83
N ILE A 39 0.17 -1.02 8.45
CA ILE A 39 0.28 -2.26 9.25
C ILE A 39 1.54 -2.26 10.14
N PRO A 40 1.46 -2.84 11.36
CA PRO A 40 2.62 -2.97 12.23
C PRO A 40 3.62 -4.00 11.69
N ARG A 41 4.87 -3.91 12.16
CA ARG A 41 5.96 -4.82 11.75
C ARG A 41 5.59 -6.29 11.91
N GLN A 42 5.04 -6.65 13.07
CA GLN A 42 4.67 -8.03 13.38
C GLN A 42 3.66 -8.59 12.38
N ARG A 43 2.65 -7.79 12.00
CA ARG A 43 1.67 -8.21 10.99
C ARG A 43 2.30 -8.37 9.60
N ALA A 44 3.30 -7.55 9.27
CA ALA A 44 4.03 -7.71 8.02
C ALA A 44 4.87 -9.00 7.98
N GLU A 45 5.50 -9.37 9.10
CA GLU A 45 6.24 -10.64 9.24
C GLU A 45 5.32 -11.87 9.13
N GLU A 46 4.08 -11.77 9.63
CA GLU A 46 3.06 -12.82 9.47
C GLU A 46 2.60 -13.01 8.03
N ILE A 47 2.61 -11.95 7.21
CA ILE A 47 2.22 -12.02 5.79
C ILE A 47 3.40 -12.53 4.94
N VAL A 48 4.62 -12.08 5.22
CA VAL A 48 5.83 -12.42 4.46
C VAL A 48 6.48 -13.70 5.01
N GLN A 49 5.98 -14.84 4.54
CA GLN A 49 6.36 -16.15 5.09
C GLN A 49 7.35 -16.91 4.20
N LYS A 50 7.24 -16.81 2.88
CA LYS A 50 8.02 -17.60 1.93
C LYS A 50 9.17 -16.79 1.36
N GLU A 51 10.19 -17.50 0.86
CA GLU A 51 11.29 -16.85 0.15
C GLU A 51 10.77 -16.21 -1.14
N GLY A 52 11.09 -14.92 -1.33
CA GLY A 52 10.59 -14.11 -2.43
C GLY A 52 9.33 -13.30 -2.10
N ASP A 53 8.67 -13.56 -0.95
CA ASP A 53 7.54 -12.73 -0.52
C ASP A 53 8.01 -11.33 -0.15
N PHE A 54 7.20 -10.34 -0.48
CA PHE A 54 7.42 -8.96 -0.08
C PHE A 54 6.11 -8.17 0.02
N LEU A 55 6.15 -7.07 0.77
CA LEU A 55 5.11 -6.05 0.81
C LEU A 55 5.69 -4.68 1.15
N VAL A 56 4.95 -3.63 0.81
CA VAL A 56 5.24 -2.25 1.24
C VAL A 56 4.16 -1.81 2.22
N ARG A 57 4.58 -1.16 3.31
CA ARG A 57 3.70 -0.60 4.34
C ARG A 57 4.12 0.82 4.70
N ASP A 58 3.23 1.55 5.37
CA ASP A 58 3.57 2.88 5.88
C ASP A 58 4.58 2.80 7.03
N CYS A 59 5.49 3.77 7.08
CA CYS A 59 6.39 3.92 8.22
C CYS A 59 5.64 4.61 9.37
N VAL A 60 5.35 3.85 10.43
CA VAL A 60 4.64 4.38 11.61
C VAL A 60 5.46 5.44 12.35
N SER A 61 6.78 5.27 12.43
CA SER A 61 7.67 6.21 13.11
C SER A 61 7.99 7.46 12.28
N GLN A 62 7.94 7.37 10.94
CA GLN A 62 8.25 8.49 10.04
C GLN A 62 7.10 8.68 9.03
N PRO A 63 6.04 9.42 9.40
CA PRO A 63 4.89 9.64 8.54
C PRO A 63 5.28 10.23 7.17
N GLY A 64 4.89 9.54 6.09
CA GLY A 64 5.22 9.91 4.72
C GLY A 64 6.40 9.14 4.12
N ASN A 65 7.13 8.37 4.94
CA ASN A 65 8.06 7.34 4.48
C ASN A 65 7.37 5.97 4.44
N TYR A 66 8.02 5.02 3.77
CA TYR A 66 7.52 3.65 3.62
C TYR A 66 8.51 2.63 4.16
N VAL A 67 8.06 1.41 4.38
CA VAL A 67 8.90 0.28 4.73
C VAL A 67 8.63 -0.87 3.77
N LEU A 68 9.66 -1.31 3.05
CA LEU A 68 9.65 -2.59 2.33
C LEU A 68 9.95 -3.71 3.32
N THR A 69 9.06 -4.67 3.42
CA THR A 69 9.26 -5.91 4.17
C THR A 69 9.39 -7.05 3.18
N CYS A 70 10.47 -7.82 3.23
CA CYS A 70 10.68 -8.94 2.31
C CYS A 70 11.44 -10.09 2.98
N ARG A 71 11.30 -11.30 2.45
CA ARG A 71 12.04 -12.47 2.91
C ARG A 71 12.93 -13.02 1.82
N THR A 72 14.23 -13.00 2.07
CA THR A 72 15.26 -13.53 1.18
C THR A 72 16.30 -14.23 2.03
N LYS A 73 16.57 -15.52 1.74
CA LYS A 73 17.64 -16.31 2.38
C LYS A 73 17.73 -16.14 3.91
N GLY A 74 16.63 -16.41 4.61
CA GLY A 74 16.61 -16.45 6.08
C GLY A 74 15.53 -15.56 6.70
N PRO A 75 15.86 -14.70 7.69
CA PRO A 75 14.88 -13.90 8.41
C PRO A 75 14.23 -12.84 7.53
N THR A 76 13.07 -12.36 7.96
CA THR A 76 12.40 -11.22 7.31
C THR A 76 13.26 -9.96 7.48
N LEU A 77 13.43 -9.23 6.37
CA LEU A 77 14.17 -7.98 6.30
C LEU A 77 13.21 -6.81 6.17
N HIS A 78 13.59 -5.67 6.73
CA HIS A 78 12.81 -4.43 6.65
C HIS A 78 13.71 -3.28 6.21
N PHE A 79 13.33 -2.59 5.14
CA PHE A 79 14.07 -1.47 4.57
C PHE A 79 13.19 -0.22 4.58
N VAL A 80 13.67 0.86 5.21
CA VAL A 80 12.99 2.15 5.17
C VAL A 80 13.25 2.83 3.84
N ILE A 81 12.17 3.25 3.17
CA ILE A 81 12.19 4.00 1.92
C ILE A 81 11.80 5.44 2.24
N ASN A 82 12.81 6.30 2.25
CA ASN A 82 12.61 7.72 2.52
C ASN A 82 12.07 8.42 1.28
N LYS A 83 10.90 9.04 1.41
CA LYS A 83 10.39 9.93 0.37
C LYS A 83 11.20 11.21 0.44
N ARG A 84 12.16 11.37 -0.49
CA ARG A 84 12.92 12.63 -0.60
C ARG A 84 11.98 13.75 -1.01
N ASN A 85 11.47 14.45 -0.01
CA ASN A 85 10.94 15.79 -0.20
C ASN A 85 12.18 16.70 -0.28
N ALA A 86 12.44 17.29 -1.45
CA ALA A 86 13.61 18.16 -1.68
C ALA A 86 13.63 19.44 -0.80
N LEU A 87 12.73 19.57 0.18
CA LEU A 87 12.46 20.77 0.97
C LEU A 87 12.43 20.55 2.49
N LYS A 88 12.79 19.36 3.04
CA LYS A 88 12.81 19.15 4.50
C LYS A 88 14.23 18.91 5.04
N HIS A 89 14.60 19.70 6.05
CA HIS A 89 15.92 19.75 6.68
C HIS A 89 16.26 18.41 7.38
N PRO A 90 17.48 17.86 7.23
CA PRO A 90 17.81 16.48 7.61
C PRO A 90 18.03 16.18 9.10
N LEU A 91 17.74 17.10 10.03
CA LEU A 91 18.25 17.02 11.41
C LEU A 91 17.29 16.50 12.49
N VAL A 92 16.08 16.03 12.16
CA VAL A 92 15.06 15.74 13.21
C VAL A 92 14.63 14.28 13.35
N GLU A 93 14.98 13.35 12.45
CA GLU A 93 14.36 12.00 12.43
C GLU A 93 15.29 10.83 12.80
N PHE A 94 16.46 11.08 13.39
CA PHE A 94 17.44 10.02 13.68
C PHE A 94 17.21 9.24 15.00
N VAL A 95 16.24 9.61 15.83
CA VAL A 95 16.20 9.14 17.23
C VAL A 95 15.40 7.85 17.48
N GLU A 96 14.57 7.37 16.55
CA GLU A 96 13.73 6.17 16.81
C GLU A 96 13.81 5.10 15.71
N CYS A 97 15.02 4.77 15.28
CA CYS A 97 15.25 3.63 14.38
C CYS A 97 16.14 2.52 14.99
N LEU A 98 16.37 2.54 16.32
CA LEU A 98 17.00 1.45 17.08
C LEU A 98 15.95 0.65 17.85
#